data_AF-A0A835IAC1-F1
#
_entry.id   AF-A0A835IAC1-F1
#
_cell.length_a   1.000
_cell.length_b   1.000
_cell.length_c   1.000
_cell.angle_alpha   90.00
_cell.angle_beta   90.00
_cell.angle_gamma   90.00
#
_symmetry.space_group_name_H-M   'P 1'
#
loop_
_entity.id
_entity.type
_entity.pdbx_description
1 polymer ?
#
loop_
_entity_poly.entity_id
_entity_poly.type
_entity_poly.pdbx_seq_one_letter_code
_entity_poly.pdbx_strand_id
1 'polypeptide(L)'
;MRTTADENKKFVAFIAEKLNKSTSKVRVCLPQSGISALDELGKPFYDPEATSTLLNELERLVETNEDRQILVFIILLDQGVPEFANALVDSFLKISPNISKDFDPLTEEHPRSDQDLCGECISRKDFSGGGTISSTPVNFPEARPDANAVVLDMANEVLPVSFTGTLF
;
A
#
# COMPACT_ATOMS: atom_id res chain seq x y z
N MET A 1 -21.20 -3.49 -4.84
CA MET A 1 -21.31 -3.28 -6.30
C MET A 1 -20.02 -3.78 -6.92
N ARG A 2 -20.07 -4.55 -8.02
CA ARG A 2 -18.87 -4.93 -8.79
C ARG A 2 -18.66 -3.90 -9.90
N THR A 3 -17.41 -3.48 -10.10
CA THR A 3 -16.99 -2.63 -11.20
C THR A 3 -16.96 -3.41 -12.51
N THR A 4 -17.39 -2.76 -13.59
CA THR A 4 -17.43 -3.31 -14.95
C THR A 4 -16.11 -3.10 -15.70
N ALA A 5 -15.91 -3.81 -16.82
CA ALA A 5 -14.77 -3.61 -17.71
C ALA A 5 -14.65 -2.14 -18.21
N ASP A 6 -15.76 -1.48 -18.54
CA ASP A 6 -15.76 -0.08 -19.01
C ASP A 6 -15.50 0.94 -17.89
N GLU A 7 -15.82 0.62 -16.63
CA GLU A 7 -15.38 1.41 -15.49
C GLU A 7 -13.89 1.21 -15.23
N ASN A 8 -13.40 -0.02 -15.32
CA ASN A 8 -11.96 -0.32 -15.22
C ASN A 8 -11.14 0.45 -16.27
N LYS A 9 -11.58 0.54 -17.54
CA LYS A 9 -10.96 1.41 -18.57
C LYS A 9 -10.82 2.86 -18.10
N LYS A 10 -11.85 3.43 -17.47
CA LYS A 10 -11.85 4.80 -16.95
C LYS A 10 -10.88 4.97 -15.77
N PHE A 11 -10.85 4.00 -14.85
CA PHE A 11 -9.90 4.01 -13.73
C PHE A 11 -8.46 3.96 -14.24
N VAL A 12 -8.18 3.12 -15.23
CA VAL A 12 -6.84 3.05 -15.83
C VAL A 12 -6.47 4.34 -16.54
N ALA A 13 -7.37 4.92 -17.34
CA ALA A 13 -7.11 6.21 -17.99
C ALA A 13 -6.71 7.30 -16.99
N PHE A 14 -7.43 7.40 -15.86
CA PHE A 14 -7.13 8.33 -14.77
C PHE A 14 -5.79 8.03 -14.06
N ILE A 15 -5.49 6.76 -13.80
CA ILE A 15 -4.21 6.34 -13.18
C ILE A 15 -3.05 6.63 -14.13
N ALA A 16 -3.15 6.24 -15.40
CA ALA A 16 -2.11 6.42 -16.41
C ALA A 16 -1.81 7.91 -16.66
N GLU A 17 -2.83 8.78 -16.69
CA GLU A 17 -2.65 10.22 -16.83
C GLU A 17 -1.77 10.82 -15.71
N LYS A 18 -1.88 10.30 -14.48
CA LYS A 18 -1.04 10.71 -13.35
C LYS A 18 0.35 10.08 -13.41
N LEU A 19 0.44 8.78 -13.71
CA LEU A 19 1.71 8.04 -13.77
C LEU A 19 2.63 8.55 -14.89
N ASN A 20 2.09 8.88 -16.06
CA ASN A 20 2.87 9.35 -17.20
C ASN A 20 3.50 10.73 -16.92
N LYS A 21 2.91 11.52 -16.02
CA LYS A 21 3.43 12.82 -15.54
C LYS A 21 4.46 12.70 -14.39
N SER A 22 4.70 11.50 -13.85
CA SER A 22 5.70 11.30 -12.80
C SER A 22 7.13 11.51 -13.33
N THR A 23 7.89 12.37 -12.65
CA THR A 23 9.34 12.54 -12.83
C THR A 23 10.17 11.70 -11.86
N SER A 24 9.53 11.02 -10.90
CA SER A 24 10.15 10.12 -9.93
C SER A 24 9.96 8.65 -10.34
N LYS A 25 10.80 7.78 -9.78
CA LYS A 25 10.70 6.32 -9.97
C LYS A 25 9.38 5.77 -9.44
N VAL A 26 8.66 5.03 -10.28
CA VAL A 26 7.38 4.38 -9.93
C VAL A 26 7.33 2.96 -10.50
N ARG A 27 6.80 2.03 -9.70
CA ARG A 27 6.48 0.67 -10.13
C ARG A 27 5.01 0.38 -9.88
N VAL A 28 4.29 -0.04 -10.91
CA VAL A 28 2.92 -0.54 -10.79
C VAL A 28 3.01 -2.06 -10.66
N CYS A 29 2.51 -2.63 -9.56
CA CYS A 29 2.55 -4.06 -9.30
C CYS A 29 1.11 -4.59 -9.18
N LEU A 30 0.74 -5.59 -9.98
CA LEU A 30 -0.62 -6.13 -9.98
C LEU A 30 -0.67 -7.67 -10.01
N PRO A 31 -1.57 -8.29 -9.22
CA PRO A 31 -1.88 -9.71 -9.30
C PRO A 31 -2.77 -9.99 -10.52
N GLN A 32 -2.38 -10.96 -11.35
CA GLN A 32 -3.12 -11.32 -12.56
C GLN A 32 -4.39 -12.14 -12.29
N SER A 33 -4.42 -12.93 -11.21
CA SER A 33 -5.51 -13.87 -10.93
C SER A 33 -6.76 -13.24 -10.32
N GLY A 34 -6.71 -11.96 -9.94
CA GLY A 34 -7.78 -11.26 -9.22
C GLY A 34 -7.24 -10.08 -8.43
N ILE A 35 -8.01 -8.99 -8.31
CA ILE A 35 -7.57 -7.77 -7.59
C ILE A 35 -8.06 -7.66 -6.14
N SER A 36 -8.86 -8.62 -5.67
CA SER A 36 -9.35 -8.68 -4.28
C SER A 36 -9.74 -10.10 -3.89
N ALA A 37 -9.86 -10.39 -2.60
CA ALA A 37 -10.32 -11.70 -2.09
C ALA A 37 -11.78 -12.07 -2.50
N LEU A 38 -12.51 -11.14 -3.12
CA LEU A 38 -13.84 -11.39 -3.71
C LEU A 38 -13.80 -11.61 -5.23
N ASP A 39 -12.65 -11.43 -5.86
CA ASP A 39 -12.42 -11.51 -7.30
C ASP A 39 -11.51 -12.72 -7.63
N GLU A 40 -11.97 -13.90 -7.25
CA GLU A 40 -11.29 -15.18 -7.51
C GLU A 40 -12.35 -16.25 -7.82
N LEU A 41 -11.98 -17.32 -8.51
CA LEU A 41 -12.93 -18.33 -9.00
C LEU A 41 -13.88 -18.84 -7.88
N GLY A 42 -15.19 -18.67 -8.09
CA GLY A 42 -16.22 -19.05 -7.13
C GLY A 42 -16.58 -17.99 -6.07
N LYS A 43 -15.92 -16.83 -6.06
CA LYS A 43 -16.25 -15.68 -5.21
C LYS A 43 -17.26 -14.74 -5.90
N PRO A 44 -18.00 -13.89 -5.14
CA PRO A 44 -19.12 -13.10 -5.69
C PRO A 44 -18.77 -12.05 -6.75
N PHE A 45 -17.52 -11.56 -6.80
CA PHE A 45 -17.08 -10.51 -7.72
C PHE A 45 -16.09 -11.03 -8.78
N TYR A 46 -15.95 -12.35 -8.93
CA TYR A 46 -15.08 -12.93 -9.94
C TYR A 46 -15.47 -12.50 -11.34
N ASP A 47 -14.60 -11.71 -11.98
CA ASP A 47 -14.81 -11.21 -13.34
C ASP A 47 -13.48 -11.16 -14.09
N PRO A 48 -13.12 -12.24 -14.83
CA PRO A 48 -11.88 -12.29 -15.59
C PRO A 48 -11.87 -11.31 -16.77
N GLU A 49 -13.02 -10.83 -17.26
CA GLU A 49 -13.07 -9.81 -18.32
C GLU A 49 -12.72 -8.43 -17.74
N ALA A 50 -13.32 -8.05 -16.61
CA ALA A 50 -12.99 -6.81 -15.92
C ALA A 50 -11.52 -6.76 -15.49
N THR A 51 -10.98 -7.86 -14.94
CA THR A 51 -9.59 -7.93 -14.47
C THR A 51 -8.58 -7.97 -15.63
N SER A 52 -8.82 -8.73 -16.71
CA SER A 52 -7.98 -8.66 -17.91
C SER A 52 -8.04 -7.29 -18.60
N THR A 53 -9.21 -6.64 -18.62
CA THR A 53 -9.35 -5.26 -19.13
C THR A 53 -8.50 -4.28 -18.33
N LEU A 54 -8.48 -4.37 -17.00
CA LEU A 54 -7.66 -3.51 -16.14
C LEU A 54 -6.17 -3.65 -16.45
N LEU A 55 -5.68 -4.89 -16.59
CA LEU A 55 -4.27 -5.20 -16.85
C LEU A 55 -3.86 -4.74 -18.26
N ASN A 56 -4.62 -5.14 -19.28
CA ASN A 56 -4.34 -4.81 -20.68
C ASN A 56 -4.34 -3.30 -20.92
N GLU A 57 -5.28 -2.56 -20.33
CA GLU A 57 -5.31 -1.10 -20.45
C GLU A 57 -4.12 -0.44 -19.74
N LEU A 58 -3.65 -0.98 -18.61
CA LEU A 58 -2.49 -0.42 -17.90
C LEU A 58 -1.22 -0.60 -18.73
N GLU A 59 -0.99 -1.79 -19.29
CA GLU A 59 0.10 -2.05 -20.23
C GLU A 59 0.02 -1.17 -21.48
N ARG A 60 -1.19 -0.84 -21.93
CA ARG A 60 -1.44 0.00 -23.12
C ARG A 60 -1.26 1.51 -22.86
N LEU A 61 -1.60 2.00 -21.68
CA LEU A 61 -1.69 3.44 -21.38
C LEU A 61 -0.55 3.99 -20.51
N VAL A 62 0.09 3.16 -19.69
CA VAL A 62 1.24 3.59 -18.87
C VAL A 62 2.51 3.49 -19.70
N GLU A 63 3.10 4.63 -20.04
CA GLU A 63 4.32 4.72 -20.85
C GLU A 63 5.53 4.20 -20.05
N THR A 64 6.04 3.01 -20.34
CA THR A 64 7.18 2.45 -19.59
C THR A 64 8.52 3.04 -19.99
N ASN A 65 9.41 3.22 -19.01
CA ASN A 65 10.80 3.67 -19.19
C ASN A 65 11.68 3.16 -18.03
N GLU A 66 12.93 3.63 -17.92
CA GLU A 66 13.87 3.19 -16.87
C GLU A 66 13.36 3.47 -15.44
N ASP A 67 12.69 4.60 -15.24
CA ASP A 67 12.15 5.04 -13.95
C ASP A 67 10.71 4.56 -13.71
N ARG A 68 9.93 4.30 -14.75
CA ARG A 68 8.51 3.92 -14.68
C ARG A 68 8.27 2.53 -15.28
N GLN A 69 7.97 1.56 -14.42
CA GLN A 69 7.85 0.15 -14.80
C GLN A 69 6.48 -0.43 -14.38
N ILE A 70 5.96 -1.36 -15.18
CA ILE A 70 4.78 -2.18 -14.85
C ILE A 70 5.28 -3.61 -14.59
N LEU A 71 4.80 -4.22 -13.51
CA LEU A 71 5.14 -5.58 -13.09
C LEU A 71 3.84 -6.35 -12.84
N VAL A 72 3.52 -7.27 -13.73
CA VAL A 72 2.36 -8.16 -13.61
C VAL A 72 2.84 -9.50 -13.02
N PHE A 73 2.12 -9.99 -12.02
CA PHE A 73 2.48 -11.21 -11.29
C PHE A 73 1.37 -12.25 -11.40
N ILE A 74 1.69 -13.46 -11.85
CA ILE A 74 0.77 -14.60 -11.87
C ILE A 74 0.68 -15.19 -10.46
N ILE A 75 -0.18 -14.61 -9.62
CA ILE A 75 -0.34 -14.98 -8.22
C ILE A 75 -1.82 -15.13 -7.91
N LEU A 76 -2.23 -16.34 -7.48
CA LEU A 76 -3.54 -16.63 -6.91
C LEU A 76 -3.64 -15.96 -5.54
N LEU A 77 -4.64 -15.10 -5.31
CA LEU A 77 -4.69 -14.31 -4.08
C LEU A 77 -4.79 -15.18 -2.82
N ASP A 78 -5.74 -16.12 -2.74
CA ASP A 78 -5.95 -16.93 -1.53
C ASP A 78 -4.76 -17.84 -1.12
N GLN A 79 -3.78 -18.08 -2.00
CA GLN A 79 -2.58 -18.89 -1.71
C GLN A 79 -1.27 -18.11 -1.79
N GLY A 80 -1.26 -16.93 -2.42
CA GLY A 80 -0.05 -16.22 -2.81
C GLY A 80 0.09 -14.80 -2.27
N VAL A 81 -0.73 -14.40 -1.28
CA VAL A 81 -0.58 -13.10 -0.60
C VAL A 81 0.86 -12.85 -0.12
N PRO A 82 1.58 -13.82 0.51
CA PRO A 82 2.95 -13.59 0.96
C PRO A 82 3.92 -13.27 -0.18
N GLU A 83 3.82 -14.00 -1.29
CA GLU A 83 4.64 -13.81 -2.49
C GLU A 83 4.39 -12.44 -3.13
N PHE A 84 3.12 -12.04 -3.25
CA PHE A 84 2.78 -10.71 -3.78
C PHE A 84 3.24 -9.59 -2.83
N ALA A 85 3.08 -9.76 -1.51
CA ALA A 85 3.55 -8.80 -0.52
C ALA A 85 5.07 -8.66 -0.55
N ASN A 86 5.82 -9.76 -0.64
CA ASN A 86 7.28 -9.74 -0.81
C ASN A 86 7.68 -9.05 -2.13
N ALA A 87 6.98 -9.35 -3.23
CA ALA A 87 7.24 -8.71 -4.53
C ALA A 87 6.96 -7.19 -4.53
N LEU A 88 5.97 -6.73 -3.75
CA LEU A 88 5.73 -5.30 -3.50
C LEU A 88 6.88 -4.66 -2.72
N VAL A 89 7.34 -5.28 -1.63
CA VAL A 89 8.48 -4.80 -0.83
C VAL A 89 9.76 -4.75 -1.67
N ASP A 90 10.07 -5.81 -2.41
CA ASP A 90 11.19 -5.86 -3.35
C ASP A 90 11.13 -4.75 -4.39
N SER A 91 9.94 -4.47 -4.92
CA SER A 91 9.73 -3.41 -5.91
C SER A 91 9.94 -2.02 -5.29
N PHE A 92 9.48 -1.81 -4.06
CA PHE A 92 9.69 -0.57 -3.30
C PHE A 92 11.18 -0.35 -2.98
N LEU A 93 11.90 -1.35 -2.47
CA LEU A 93 13.32 -1.25 -2.15
C LEU A 93 14.17 -0.95 -3.40
N LYS A 94 13.81 -1.50 -4.56
CA LYS A 94 14.47 -1.22 -5.86
C LYS A 94 14.32 0.24 -6.33
N ILE A 95 13.29 0.97 -5.88
CA ILE A 95 13.11 2.40 -6.18
C ILE A 95 13.54 3.32 -5.03
N SER A 96 13.68 2.80 -3.81
CA SER A 96 14.08 3.56 -2.61
C SER A 96 15.34 3.00 -1.92
N PRO A 97 16.52 3.04 -2.59
CA PRO A 97 17.74 2.42 -2.09
C PRO A 97 18.37 3.11 -0.87
N ASN A 98 17.88 4.27 -0.44
CA ASN A 98 18.43 5.02 0.69
C ASN A 98 17.84 4.62 2.05
N ILE A 99 16.70 3.93 2.09
CA ILE A 99 16.03 3.54 3.36
C ILE A 99 16.87 2.55 4.18
N SER A 100 17.75 1.77 3.55
CA SER A 100 18.59 0.77 4.23
C SER A 100 19.80 1.33 5.00
N LYS A 101 19.98 2.66 5.05
CA LYS A 101 21.13 3.30 5.73
C LYS A 101 20.82 3.89 7.11
N ASP A 102 19.56 4.14 7.43
CA ASP A 102 19.17 4.81 8.68
C ASP A 102 18.80 3.83 9.81
N PHE A 103 18.85 2.52 9.55
CA PHE A 103 18.61 1.46 10.54
C PHE A 103 19.93 0.89 11.10
N ASP A 104 20.68 1.72 11.82
CA ASP A 104 21.73 1.23 12.74
C ASP A 104 21.05 0.66 14.00
N PRO A 105 21.19 -0.64 14.31
CA PRO A 105 20.75 -1.18 15.60
C PRO A 105 21.82 -0.81 16.64
N LEU A 106 21.61 0.32 17.32
CA LEU A 106 22.53 0.78 18.36
C LEU A 106 22.59 -0.22 19.52
N THR A 107 23.82 -0.69 19.75
CA THR A 107 24.32 -1.55 20.82
C THR A 107 23.61 -1.39 22.18
N GLU A 108 23.03 -2.49 22.67
CA GLU A 108 22.63 -2.66 24.08
C GLU A 108 23.89 -2.84 24.95
N GLU A 109 24.36 -1.75 25.57
CA GLU A 109 25.34 -1.79 26.66
C GLU A 109 24.62 -2.03 28.00
N HIS A 110 24.96 -3.14 28.67
CA HIS A 110 24.32 -3.57 29.91
C HIS A 110 25.28 -3.45 31.11
N PRO A 111 24.84 -2.84 32.22
CA PRO A 111 25.36 -3.18 33.54
C PRO A 111 24.28 -3.83 34.44
N ARG A 112 24.66 -4.94 35.07
CA ARG A 112 23.87 -5.66 36.09
C ARG A 112 23.90 -4.97 37.45
N SER A 113 22.85 -5.18 38.25
CA SER A 113 22.92 -5.90 39.54
C SER A 113 21.49 -6.16 40.05
N ASP A 114 21.08 -7.43 40.21
CA ASP A 114 21.10 -8.22 41.46
C ASP A 114 20.03 -7.72 42.47
N GLN A 115 18.83 -8.32 42.62
CA GLN A 115 18.51 -9.56 43.37
C GLN A 115 16.95 -9.74 43.37
N ASP A 116 16.28 -10.88 43.60
CA ASP A 116 16.61 -12.32 43.69
C ASP A 116 15.28 -13.16 43.61
N LEU A 117 15.36 -14.48 43.85
CA LEU A 117 14.32 -15.49 44.17
C LEU A 117 13.47 -16.12 43.04
N CYS A 118 14.00 -17.27 42.60
CA CYS A 118 13.45 -18.41 41.86
C CYS A 118 11.93 -18.71 41.82
N GLY A 119 11.53 -19.19 40.63
CA GLY A 119 10.46 -20.18 40.38
C GLY A 119 10.52 -20.69 38.93
N GLU A 120 10.92 -21.95 38.71
CA GLU A 120 11.17 -22.59 37.40
C GLU A 120 9.94 -22.56 36.44
N CYS A 121 10.07 -22.11 35.17
CA CYS A 121 10.52 -22.84 33.95
C CYS A 121 9.52 -23.95 33.52
N ILE A 122 9.08 -24.18 32.27
CA ILE A 122 9.44 -23.86 30.86
C ILE A 122 8.11 -23.82 30.07
N SER A 123 7.78 -23.02 29.03
CA SER A 123 8.37 -21.87 28.29
C SER A 123 7.21 -21.15 27.52
N ARG A 124 7.45 -19.99 26.89
CA ARG A 124 6.48 -19.21 26.09
C ARG A 124 7.20 -18.32 25.07
N LYS A 125 6.68 -18.17 23.84
CA LYS A 125 7.12 -17.17 22.86
C LYS A 125 5.93 -16.63 22.06
N ASP A 126 5.12 -15.81 22.72
CA ASP A 126 4.07 -15.03 22.06
C ASP A 126 4.69 -13.75 21.49
N PHE A 127 4.37 -13.44 20.24
CA PHE A 127 4.75 -12.17 19.61
C PHE A 127 3.91 -11.03 20.19
N SER A 128 4.54 -10.13 20.96
CA SER A 128 3.92 -8.89 21.40
C SER A 128 4.95 -7.76 21.37
N GLY A 129 5.05 -7.09 20.22
CA GLY A 129 5.89 -5.93 19.98
C GLY A 129 5.07 -4.80 19.36
N GLY A 130 4.13 -4.24 20.13
CA GLY A 130 3.28 -3.13 19.69
C GLY A 130 4.04 -1.81 19.60
N GLY A 131 4.75 -1.59 18.49
CA GLY A 131 5.40 -0.32 18.18
C GLY A 131 4.43 0.65 17.49
N THR A 132 3.76 1.51 18.27
CA THR A 132 2.95 2.60 17.70
C THR A 132 3.86 3.63 17.04
N ILE A 133 3.87 3.67 15.71
CA ILE A 133 4.60 4.69 14.94
C ILE A 133 3.88 6.04 15.07
N SER A 134 4.19 6.79 16.12
CA SER A 134 3.67 8.14 16.34
C SER A 134 4.40 9.14 15.45
N SER A 135 3.96 9.29 14.21
CA SER A 135 4.45 10.32 13.29
C SER A 135 3.94 11.70 13.72
N THR A 136 4.70 12.40 14.55
CA THR A 136 4.42 13.82 14.88
C THR A 136 4.75 14.73 13.68
N PRO A 137 3.93 15.75 13.35
CA PRO A 137 4.11 16.54 12.11
C PRO A 137 5.33 17.49 12.06
N VAL A 138 6.26 17.38 13.02
CA VAL A 138 7.27 18.42 13.31
C VAL A 138 8.47 18.38 12.35
N ASN A 139 8.60 17.33 11.52
CA ASN A 139 9.77 17.12 10.65
C ASN A 139 9.73 17.84 9.28
N PHE A 140 8.77 18.75 9.04
CA PHE A 140 8.68 19.48 7.76
C PHE A 140 8.65 21.01 7.97
N PRO A 141 9.80 21.67 8.23
CA PRO A 141 9.87 23.12 8.42
C PRO A 141 9.53 23.92 7.15
N GLU A 142 9.53 23.29 5.97
CA GLU A 142 9.13 23.90 4.69
C GLU A 142 7.73 23.45 4.20
N ALA A 143 6.98 22.67 5.00
CA ALA A 143 5.61 22.31 4.62
C ALA A 143 4.73 23.57 4.55
N ARG A 144 4.23 23.86 3.36
CA ARG A 144 3.30 24.97 3.15
C ARG A 144 1.99 24.68 3.91
N PRO A 145 1.45 25.65 4.67
CA PRO A 145 0.31 25.41 5.57
C PRO A 145 -1.01 25.09 4.84
N ASP A 146 -1.04 25.22 3.51
CA ASP A 146 -2.16 24.90 2.62
C ASP A 146 -2.20 23.42 2.19
N ALA A 147 -1.15 22.62 2.45
CA ALA A 147 -1.12 21.19 2.08
C ALA A 147 -2.31 20.40 2.69
N ASN A 148 -2.71 20.73 3.92
CA ASN A 148 -3.87 20.13 4.58
C ASN A 148 -5.20 20.56 3.93
N ALA A 149 -5.27 21.76 3.35
CA ALA A 149 -6.48 22.25 2.68
C ALA A 149 -6.74 21.46 1.39
N VAL A 150 -5.71 21.16 0.60
CA VAL A 150 -5.83 20.33 -0.62
C VAL A 150 -6.35 18.92 -0.28
N VAL A 151 -5.88 18.32 0.81
CA VAL A 151 -6.35 16.99 1.26
C VAL A 151 -7.81 17.02 1.74
N LEU A 152 -8.25 18.08 2.42
CA LEU A 152 -9.66 18.26 2.78
C LEU A 152 -10.57 18.53 1.58
N ASP A 153 -10.09 19.30 0.59
CA ASP A 153 -10.84 19.63 -0.63
C ASP A 153 -11.10 18.37 -1.46
N MET A 154 -10.06 17.54 -1.63
CA MET A 154 -10.16 16.21 -2.26
C MET A 154 -11.10 15.25 -1.51
N ALA A 155 -11.27 15.41 -0.19
CA ALA A 155 -12.21 14.59 0.59
C ALA A 155 -13.68 15.04 0.41
N ASN A 156 -13.90 16.35 0.20
CA ASN A 156 -15.24 16.91 0.00
C ASN A 156 -15.80 16.72 -1.42
N GLU A 157 -14.95 16.75 -2.46
CA GLU A 157 -15.42 16.50 -3.84
C GLU A 157 -15.93 15.07 -4.07
N VAL A 158 -15.50 14.09 -3.26
CA VAL A 158 -15.83 12.67 -3.45
C VAL A 158 -17.15 12.26 -2.77
N LEU A 159 -17.69 13.06 -1.84
CA LEU A 159 -18.91 12.74 -1.09
C LEU A 159 -19.80 13.98 -0.82
N PRO A 160 -20.76 14.32 -1.70
CA PRO A 160 -21.78 15.33 -1.42
C PRO A 160 -22.87 14.75 -0.49
N VAL A 161 -22.54 14.60 0.80
CA VAL A 161 -23.51 14.17 1.83
C VAL A 161 -23.91 15.37 2.70
N SER A 162 -24.99 16.04 2.30
CA SER A 162 -25.59 17.12 3.08
C SER A 162 -26.20 16.58 4.39
N PHE A 163 -25.45 16.63 5.49
CA PHE A 163 -25.94 16.20 6.80
C PHE A 163 -26.76 17.31 7.48
N THR A 164 -28.01 17.51 7.04
CA THR A 164 -28.98 18.34 7.76
C THR A 164 -29.59 17.55 8.93
N GLY A 165 -28.81 17.38 9.99
CA GLY A 165 -29.28 16.83 11.26
C GLY A 165 -30.00 17.89 12.09
N THR A 166 -31.32 17.97 11.99
CA THR A 166 -32.15 18.71 12.96
C THR A 166 -32.21 17.92 14.26
N LEU A 167 -31.87 18.56 15.37
CA LEU A 167 -31.92 18.00 16.71
C LEU A 167 -33.38 17.93 17.20
N PHE A 168 -33.87 16.71 17.49
CA PHE A 168 -35.03 16.43 18.35
C PHE A 168 -34.86 15.06 19.01
#